data_AF-A0A1H1LMJ2-F1
#
_entry.id   AF-A0A1H1LMJ2-F1
#
_cell.length_a   1.000
_cell.length_b   1.000
_cell.length_c   1.000
_cell.angle_alpha   90.00
_cell.angle_beta   90.00
_cell.angle_gamma   90.00
#
_symmetry.space_group_name_H-M   'P 1'
#
loop_
_entity.id
_entity.type
_entity.pdbx_description
1 polymer ?
#
loop_
_entity_poly.entity_id
_entity_poly.type
_entity_poly.pdbx_seq_one_letter_code
_entity_poly.pdbx_strand_id
1 'polypeptide(L)'
;MVMDGTAVILTLLGFIIAFWLYKVQREDKATDAHRFFIASLPGLKISITHAIKDLNEFKKSLDLDKVVDPVLSVSLNDKFLEKVNLVALNRYYAKNDKADLERFNNLLVDSNFFGDYRDYITNQIKYFRSIYLEREEDHSGDISRMKNKIRDVLDNDISRFEEILENINMLLKDHS
;
A
#
# COMPACT_ATOMS: atom_id res chain seq x y z
N MET A 1 17.19 -26.12 -54.36
CA MET A 1 18.33 -25.66 -53.54
C MET A 1 18.33 -24.15 -53.29
N VAL A 2 18.00 -23.27 -54.25
CA VAL A 2 17.88 -21.81 -53.99
C VAL A 2 16.67 -21.48 -53.11
N MET A 3 15.56 -22.22 -53.29
CA MET A 3 14.30 -22.01 -52.56
C MET A 3 14.40 -22.30 -51.05
N ASP A 4 15.20 -23.30 -50.65
CA ASP A 4 15.45 -23.62 -49.24
C ASP A 4 16.32 -22.55 -48.56
N GLY A 5 17.34 -22.04 -49.26
CA GLY A 5 18.19 -20.96 -48.76
C GLY A 5 17.42 -19.66 -48.51
N THR A 6 16.50 -19.31 -49.40
CA THR A 6 15.62 -18.14 -49.22
C THR A 6 14.66 -18.29 -48.04
N ALA A 7 14.13 -19.50 -47.81
CA ALA A 7 13.24 -19.77 -46.67
C ALA A 7 13.99 -19.66 -45.32
N VAL A 8 15.23 -20.16 -45.26
CA VAL A 8 16.09 -20.04 -44.07
C VAL A 8 16.42 -18.58 -43.77
N ILE A 9 16.77 -17.76 -44.78
CA ILE A 9 17.06 -16.34 -44.59
C ILE A 9 15.82 -15.58 -44.11
N LEU A 10 14.65 -15.83 -44.70
CA LEU A 10 13.38 -15.23 -44.27
C LEU A 10 13.03 -15.61 -42.82
N THR A 11 13.28 -16.85 -42.44
CA THR A 11 13.05 -17.34 -41.07
C THR A 11 13.98 -16.64 -40.07
N LEU A 12 15.27 -16.48 -40.41
CA LEU A 12 16.23 -15.76 -39.59
C LEU A 12 15.86 -14.28 -39.43
N LEU A 13 15.45 -13.62 -40.52
CA LEU A 13 14.96 -12.24 -40.48
C LEU A 13 13.70 -12.11 -39.62
N GLY A 14 12.75 -13.03 -39.77
CA GLY A 14 11.55 -13.09 -38.94
C GLY A 14 11.87 -13.24 -37.45
N PHE A 15 12.84 -14.09 -37.11
CA PHE A 15 13.29 -14.26 -35.72
C PHE A 15 13.95 -12.99 -35.16
N ILE A 16 14.79 -12.31 -35.93
CA ILE A 16 15.43 -11.06 -35.52
C ILE A 16 14.37 -9.97 -35.25
N ILE A 17 13.40 -9.84 -36.16
CA ILE A 17 12.29 -8.88 -36.00
C ILE A 17 11.45 -9.23 -34.77
N ALA A 18 11.09 -10.50 -34.58
CA ALA A 18 10.33 -10.95 -33.41
C ALA A 18 11.08 -10.68 -32.10
N PHE A 19 12.39 -10.93 -32.07
CA PHE A 19 13.23 -10.64 -30.90
C PHE A 19 13.30 -9.15 -30.59
N TRP A 20 13.44 -8.31 -31.63
CA TRP A 20 13.46 -6.87 -31.49
C TRP A 20 12.11 -6.33 -30.99
N LEU A 21 10.99 -6.77 -31.59
CA LEU A 21 9.64 -6.41 -31.17
C LEU A 21 9.36 -6.85 -29.72
N TYR A 22 9.82 -8.05 -29.34
CA TYR A 22 9.70 -8.53 -27.97
C TYR A 22 10.45 -7.61 -26.99
N LYS A 23 11.65 -7.15 -27.34
CA LYS A 23 12.42 -6.21 -26.52
C LYS A 23 11.68 -4.89 -26.35
N VAL A 24 11.17 -4.31 -27.45
CA VAL A 24 10.40 -3.05 -27.42
C VAL A 24 9.15 -3.21 -26.54
N GLN A 25 8.33 -4.23 -26.79
CA GLN A 25 7.14 -4.51 -25.99
C GLN A 25 7.45 -4.67 -24.49
N ARG A 26 8.60 -5.28 -24.17
CA ARG A 26 9.03 -5.52 -22.79
C ARG A 26 9.40 -4.22 -22.06
N GLU A 27 9.93 -3.23 -22.79
CA GLU A 27 10.24 -1.89 -22.27
C GLU A 27 8.98 -1.04 -22.15
N ASP A 28 8.08 -1.07 -23.15
CA ASP A 28 6.79 -0.38 -23.11
C ASP A 28 5.95 -0.84 -21.91
N LYS A 29 5.82 -2.15 -21.71
CA LYS A 29 5.12 -2.72 -20.54
C LYS A 29 5.70 -2.26 -19.21
N ALA A 30 7.02 -2.06 -19.13
CA ALA A 30 7.67 -1.60 -17.91
C ALA A 30 7.32 -0.13 -17.64
N THR A 31 7.35 0.71 -18.68
CA THR A 31 6.95 2.11 -18.61
C THR A 31 5.46 2.28 -18.27
N ASP A 32 4.59 1.47 -18.88
CA ASP A 32 3.16 1.50 -18.60
C ASP A 32 2.83 1.07 -17.17
N ALA A 33 3.50 0.02 -16.67
CA ALA A 33 3.37 -0.42 -15.28
C ALA A 33 3.81 0.68 -14.30
N HIS A 34 4.91 1.36 -14.59
CA HIS A 34 5.37 2.51 -13.81
C HIS A 34 4.39 3.67 -13.85
N ARG A 35 3.91 4.05 -15.03
CA ARG A 35 2.92 5.12 -15.19
C ARG A 35 1.64 4.83 -14.41
N PHE A 36 1.13 3.60 -14.50
CA PHE A 36 -0.04 3.18 -13.74
C PHE A 36 0.21 3.23 -12.23
N PHE A 37 1.37 2.74 -11.79
CA PHE A 37 1.77 2.77 -10.38
C PHE A 37 1.81 4.20 -9.84
N ILE A 38 2.55 5.11 -10.49
CA ILE A 38 2.63 6.52 -10.08
C ILE A 38 1.27 7.20 -10.11
N ALA A 39 0.42 6.93 -11.11
CA ALA A 39 -0.94 7.45 -11.15
C ALA A 39 -1.84 6.93 -10.01
N SER A 40 -1.53 5.77 -9.42
CA SER A 40 -2.27 5.20 -8.30
C SER A 40 -1.85 5.74 -6.92
N LEU A 41 -0.59 6.18 -6.78
CA LEU A 41 -0.04 6.65 -5.50
C LEU A 41 -0.81 7.83 -4.87
N PRO A 42 -1.31 8.84 -5.62
CA PRO A 42 -2.11 9.91 -5.03
C PRO A 42 -3.40 9.41 -4.36
N GLY A 43 -4.07 8.42 -4.95
CA GLY A 43 -5.28 7.81 -4.37
C GLY A 43 -4.97 7.07 -3.07
N LEU A 44 -3.85 6.33 -3.04
CA LEU A 44 -3.37 5.67 -1.83
C LEU A 44 -3.00 6.68 -0.74
N LYS A 45 -2.26 7.74 -1.08
CA LYS A 45 -1.91 8.85 -0.19
C LYS A 45 -3.13 9.47 0.49
N ILE A 46 -4.20 9.73 -0.27
CA ILE A 46 -5.45 10.28 0.26
C ILE A 46 -6.09 9.29 1.25
N SER A 47 -6.13 8.00 0.90
CA SER A 47 -6.73 6.95 1.74
C SER A 47 -5.99 6.80 3.06
N ILE A 48 -4.65 6.81 3.05
CA ILE A 48 -3.82 6.78 4.26
C ILE A 48 -4.03 8.04 5.11
N THR A 49 -4.05 9.23 4.49
CA THR A 49 -4.32 10.49 5.19
C THR A 49 -5.67 10.46 5.92
N HIS A 50 -6.71 9.93 5.27
CA HIS A 50 -8.02 9.77 5.90
C HIS A 50 -7.98 8.80 7.09
N ALA A 51 -7.30 7.65 6.98
CA ALA A 51 -7.18 6.74 8.11
C ALA A 51 -6.41 7.34 9.29
N ILE A 52 -5.30 8.05 9.05
CA ILE A 52 -4.58 8.77 10.12
C ILE A 52 -5.52 9.76 10.83
N LYS A 53 -6.35 10.48 10.06
CA LYS A 53 -7.32 11.43 10.60
C LYS A 53 -8.36 10.70 11.47
N ASP A 54 -8.97 9.63 10.95
CA ASP A 54 -10.00 8.87 11.66
C ASP A 54 -9.45 8.26 12.96
N LEU A 55 -8.23 7.72 12.95
CA LEU A 55 -7.57 7.16 14.14
C LEU A 55 -7.28 8.25 15.18
N ASN A 56 -6.85 9.44 14.75
CA ASN A 56 -6.64 10.57 15.65
C ASN A 56 -7.94 11.09 16.27
N GLU A 57 -9.04 11.11 15.50
CA GLU A 57 -10.37 11.48 16.02
C GLU A 57 -10.86 10.47 17.06
N PHE A 58 -10.67 9.17 16.81
CA PHE A 58 -10.96 8.13 17.79
C PHE A 58 -10.11 8.26 19.05
N LYS A 59 -8.79 8.48 18.89
CA LYS A 59 -7.88 8.66 20.02
C LYS A 59 -8.33 9.81 20.93
N LYS A 60 -8.79 10.92 20.34
CA LYS A 60 -9.35 12.07 21.08
C LYS A 60 -10.69 11.75 21.76
N SER A 61 -11.52 10.90 21.16
CA SER A 61 -12.82 10.54 21.75
C SER A 61 -12.67 9.69 23.01
N LEU A 62 -11.55 8.99 23.20
CA LEU A 62 -11.24 8.24 24.42
C LEU A 62 -11.14 9.12 25.67
N ASP A 63 -10.84 10.42 25.52
CA ASP A 63 -10.80 11.40 26.61
C ASP A 63 -12.18 11.93 27.01
N LEU A 64 -13.21 11.67 26.21
CA LEU A 64 -14.57 12.12 26.49
C LEU A 64 -15.30 11.11 27.38
N ASP A 65 -16.24 11.59 28.20
CA ASP A 65 -17.12 10.75 29.03
C ASP A 65 -17.99 9.80 28.19
N LYS A 66 -18.13 10.06 26.88
CA LYS A 66 -18.77 9.18 25.90
C LYS A 66 -17.81 8.90 24.77
N VAL A 67 -17.25 7.69 24.75
CA VAL A 67 -16.42 7.20 23.66
C VAL A 67 -17.27 7.11 22.39
N VAL A 68 -16.88 7.85 21.34
CA VAL A 68 -17.56 7.83 20.04
C VAL A 68 -17.01 6.67 19.22
N ASP A 69 -17.91 5.88 18.59
CA ASP A 69 -17.53 4.78 17.72
C ASP A 69 -16.67 5.30 16.55
N PRO A 70 -15.47 4.74 16.32
CA PRO A 70 -14.64 5.14 15.20
C PRO A 70 -15.30 4.71 13.89
N VAL A 71 -15.57 5.66 13.01
CA VAL A 71 -15.93 5.37 11.62
C VAL A 71 -14.63 5.10 10.88
N LEU A 72 -14.17 3.86 10.90
CA LEU A 72 -12.97 3.46 10.16
C LEU A 72 -13.27 3.48 8.67
N SER A 73 -12.57 4.32 7.92
CA SER A 73 -12.72 4.39 6.47
C SER A 73 -12.42 3.04 5.80
N VAL A 74 -13.37 2.59 4.95
CA VAL A 74 -13.30 1.35 4.14
C VAL A 74 -12.23 1.43 3.02
N SER A 75 -11.46 2.53 2.96
CA SER A 75 -10.65 2.91 1.79
C SER A 75 -9.24 2.32 1.76
N LEU A 76 -8.74 1.72 2.85
CA LEU A 76 -7.42 1.09 2.89
C LEU A 76 -7.51 -0.39 2.49
N ASN A 77 -7.23 -0.67 1.22
CA ASN A 77 -6.98 -2.02 0.73
C ASN A 77 -5.85 -2.01 -0.31
N ASP A 78 -5.25 -3.17 -0.52
CA ASP A 78 -4.12 -3.42 -1.40
C ASP A 78 -4.51 -3.65 -2.88
N LYS A 79 -5.80 -3.51 -3.23
CA LYS A 79 -6.31 -3.77 -4.60
C LYS A 79 -5.65 -2.90 -5.67
N PHE A 80 -5.00 -1.80 -5.29
CA PHE A 80 -4.23 -1.01 -6.24
C PHE A 80 -3.03 -1.82 -6.78
N LEU A 81 -2.39 -2.67 -5.95
CA LEU A 81 -1.27 -3.52 -6.36
C LEU A 81 -1.70 -4.69 -7.24
N GLU A 82 -2.92 -5.23 -7.05
CA GLU A 82 -3.46 -6.30 -7.88
C GLU A 82 -3.51 -5.93 -9.38
N LYS A 83 -3.64 -4.63 -9.67
CA LYS A 83 -3.68 -4.10 -11.05
C LYS A 83 -2.30 -3.73 -11.61
N VAL A 84 -1.27 -3.67 -10.77
CA VAL A 84 0.09 -3.33 -11.17
C VAL A 84 0.82 -4.59 -11.64
N ASN A 85 1.41 -4.55 -12.83
CA ASN A 85 2.32 -5.62 -13.26
C ASN A 85 3.67 -5.49 -12.54
N LEU A 86 3.80 -6.12 -11.36
CA LEU A 86 4.98 -6.03 -10.50
C LEU A 86 6.28 -6.46 -11.20
N VAL A 87 6.21 -7.45 -12.10
CA VAL A 87 7.38 -7.91 -12.87
C VAL A 87 7.86 -6.84 -13.86
N ALA A 88 6.92 -6.14 -14.50
CA ALA A 88 7.23 -5.04 -15.40
C ALA A 88 7.70 -3.80 -14.64
N LEU A 89 7.09 -3.51 -13.48
CA LEU A 89 7.47 -2.39 -12.62
C LEU A 89 8.87 -2.57 -12.02
N ASN A 90 9.18 -3.75 -11.46
CA ASN A 90 10.51 -4.06 -10.96
C ASN A 90 11.58 -3.89 -12.05
N ARG A 91 11.25 -4.26 -13.30
CA ARG A 91 12.14 -4.05 -14.44
C ARG A 91 12.36 -2.57 -14.75
N TYR A 92 11.33 -1.75 -14.62
CA TYR A 92 11.45 -0.31 -14.80
C TYR A 92 12.46 0.27 -13.80
N TYR A 93 12.25 0.05 -12.49
CA TYR A 93 13.15 0.55 -11.45
C TYR A 93 14.56 -0.02 -11.59
N ALA A 94 14.72 -1.33 -11.82
CA ALA A 94 16.04 -1.93 -11.98
C ALA A 94 16.86 -1.35 -13.17
N LYS A 95 16.19 -0.89 -14.23
CA LYS A 95 16.82 -0.32 -15.44
C LYS A 95 17.01 1.19 -15.35
N ASN A 96 15.97 1.92 -14.91
CA ASN A 96 15.87 3.36 -15.07
C ASN A 96 16.07 4.12 -13.77
N ASP A 97 15.70 3.54 -12.63
CA ASP A 97 15.71 4.24 -11.35
C ASP A 97 15.97 3.28 -10.18
N LYS A 98 17.26 3.02 -9.95
CA LYS A 98 17.69 2.13 -8.87
C LYS A 98 17.57 2.76 -7.49
N ALA A 99 17.51 4.09 -7.41
CA ALA A 99 17.37 4.79 -6.13
C ALA A 99 15.98 4.53 -5.54
N ASP A 100 14.95 4.55 -6.40
CA ASP A 100 13.57 4.32 -5.98
C ASP A 100 13.17 2.84 -5.89
N LEU A 101 14.03 1.92 -6.34
CA LEU A 101 13.79 0.49 -6.21
C LEU A 101 13.62 0.06 -4.74
N GLU A 102 14.43 0.61 -3.83
CA GLU A 102 14.33 0.32 -2.40
C GLU A 102 13.00 0.82 -1.83
N ARG A 103 12.60 2.04 -2.18
CA ARG A 103 11.33 2.66 -1.77
C ARG A 103 10.13 1.87 -2.26
N PHE A 104 10.16 1.44 -3.52
CA PHE A 104 9.14 0.57 -4.10
C PHE A 104 9.05 -0.76 -3.36
N ASN A 105 10.18 -1.43 -3.10
CA ASN A 105 10.20 -2.68 -2.35
C ASN A 105 9.65 -2.51 -0.93
N ASN A 106 9.99 -1.41 -0.26
CA ASN A 106 9.42 -1.09 1.06
C ASN A 106 7.91 -0.92 0.97
N LEU A 107 7.39 -0.22 -0.06
CA LEU A 107 5.96 -0.06 -0.25
C LEU A 107 5.23 -1.40 -0.49
N LEU A 108 5.87 -2.38 -1.15
CA LEU A 108 5.31 -3.74 -1.29
C LEU A 108 5.26 -4.51 0.02
N VAL A 109 6.20 -4.27 0.93
CA VAL A 109 6.14 -4.83 2.27
C VAL A 109 5.05 -4.13 3.07
N ASP A 110 5.01 -2.80 3.00
CA ASP A 110 4.04 -1.95 3.66
C ASP A 110 2.60 -2.24 3.22
N SER A 111 2.39 -2.64 1.96
CA SER A 111 1.04 -2.94 1.48
C SER A 111 0.40 -4.15 2.17
N ASN A 112 1.19 -5.07 2.70
CA ASN A 112 0.66 -6.19 3.49
C ASN A 112 -0.01 -5.70 4.77
N PHE A 113 0.46 -4.58 5.33
CA PHE A 113 -0.20 -3.95 6.47
C PHE A 113 -1.65 -3.58 6.12
N PHE A 114 -1.90 -3.03 4.93
CA PHE A 114 -3.23 -2.58 4.52
C PHE A 114 -4.25 -3.72 4.41
N GLY A 115 -3.82 -4.88 3.92
CA GLY A 115 -4.70 -6.02 3.66
C GLY A 115 -5.45 -6.49 4.91
N ASP A 116 -4.74 -6.54 6.05
CA ASP A 116 -5.29 -7.05 7.31
C ASP A 116 -5.62 -5.94 8.33
N TYR A 117 -5.17 -4.70 8.10
CA TYR A 117 -5.28 -3.64 9.10
C TYR A 117 -6.72 -3.39 9.54
N ARG A 118 -7.67 -3.33 8.60
CA ARG A 118 -9.08 -3.06 8.91
C ARG A 118 -9.64 -4.05 9.93
N ASP A 119 -9.40 -5.34 9.68
CA ASP A 119 -9.94 -6.40 10.52
C ASP A 119 -9.21 -6.42 11.87
N TYR A 120 -7.88 -6.20 11.86
CA TYR A 120 -7.07 -6.03 13.07
C TYR A 120 -7.60 -4.90 13.97
N ILE A 121 -7.72 -3.67 13.45
CA ILE A 121 -8.08 -2.52 14.28
C ILE A 121 -9.54 -2.62 14.74
N THR A 122 -10.43 -3.17 13.91
CA THR A 122 -11.83 -3.46 14.28
C THR A 122 -11.88 -4.41 15.47
N ASN A 123 -11.05 -5.45 15.50
CA ASN A 123 -10.98 -6.39 16.61
C ASN A 123 -10.41 -5.74 17.88
N GLN A 124 -9.39 -4.88 17.77
CA GLN A 124 -8.86 -4.12 18.92
C GLN A 124 -9.93 -3.21 19.53
N ILE A 125 -10.70 -2.50 18.71
CA ILE A 125 -11.78 -1.61 19.17
C ILE A 125 -12.92 -2.41 19.80
N LYS A 126 -13.34 -3.52 19.19
CA LYS A 126 -14.38 -4.40 19.75
C LYS A 126 -13.97 -4.96 21.11
N TYR A 127 -12.73 -5.44 21.23
CA TYR A 127 -12.18 -5.93 22.49
C TYR A 127 -12.15 -4.82 23.55
N PHE A 128 -11.69 -3.62 23.18
CA PHE A 128 -11.73 -2.47 24.09
C PHE A 128 -13.16 -2.20 24.58
N ARG A 129 -14.13 -2.18 23.66
CA ARG A 129 -15.55 -1.91 23.97
C ARG A 129 -16.16 -2.97 24.88
N SER A 130 -15.95 -4.26 24.61
CA SER A 130 -16.54 -5.32 25.44
C SER A 130 -16.04 -5.25 26.87
N ILE A 131 -14.73 -5.03 27.06
CA ILE A 131 -14.14 -4.94 28.39
C ILE A 131 -14.47 -3.59 29.05
N TYR A 132 -14.59 -2.50 28.28
CA TYR A 132 -14.98 -1.19 28.81
C TYR A 132 -16.40 -1.22 29.38
N LEU A 133 -17.36 -1.77 28.63
CA LEU A 133 -18.76 -1.87 29.06
C LEU A 133 -18.91 -2.78 30.29
N GLU A 134 -18.21 -3.92 30.33
CA GLU A 134 -18.20 -4.84 31.48
C GLU A 134 -17.66 -4.18 32.76
N ARG A 135 -16.60 -3.35 32.64
CA ARG A 135 -15.97 -2.71 33.81
C ARG A 135 -16.65 -1.42 34.26
N GLU A 136 -17.35 -0.74 33.36
CA GLU A 136 -18.21 0.39 33.69
C GLU A 136 -19.39 -0.07 34.57
N GLU A 137 -19.97 -1.23 34.27
CA GLU A 137 -21.01 -1.85 35.11
C GLU A 137 -20.49 -2.23 36.50
N ASP A 138 -19.27 -2.81 36.57
CA ASP A 138 -18.67 -3.31 37.82
C ASP A 138 -17.92 -2.26 38.67
N HIS A 139 -17.86 -0.98 38.24
CA HIS A 139 -17.11 0.10 38.90
C HIS A 139 -15.62 -0.26 39.22
N SER A 140 -15.02 -1.16 38.44
CA SER A 140 -13.67 -1.66 38.68
C SER A 140 -12.62 -0.71 38.07
N GLY A 141 -11.76 -0.17 38.93
CA GLY A 141 -10.95 1.04 38.67
C GLY A 141 -9.73 0.93 37.74
N ASP A 142 -9.83 0.30 36.57
CA ASP A 142 -8.69 0.20 35.63
C ASP A 142 -9.00 0.65 34.19
N ILE A 143 -10.09 1.42 34.00
CA ILE A 143 -10.48 2.01 32.70
C ILE A 143 -9.35 2.89 32.13
N SER A 144 -8.67 3.66 32.96
CA SER A 144 -7.56 4.53 32.55
C SER A 144 -6.40 3.76 31.93
N ARG A 145 -6.05 2.59 32.47
CA ARG A 145 -4.99 1.73 31.92
C ARG A 145 -5.38 1.15 30.57
N MET A 146 -6.66 0.80 30.39
CA MET A 146 -7.16 0.32 29.10
C MET A 146 -7.18 1.42 28.05
N LYS A 147 -7.63 2.63 28.41
CA LYS A 147 -7.57 3.82 27.56
C LYS A 147 -6.13 4.10 27.11
N ASN A 148 -5.16 3.97 28.03
CA ASN A 148 -3.74 4.12 27.67
C ASN A 148 -3.27 3.01 26.73
N LYS A 149 -3.64 1.74 26.97
CA LYS A 149 -3.25 0.64 26.07
C LYS A 149 -3.77 0.83 24.65
N ILE A 150 -5.03 1.24 24.48
CA ILE A 150 -5.57 1.48 23.13
C ILE A 150 -4.92 2.72 22.50
N ARG A 151 -4.57 3.76 23.28
CA ARG A 151 -3.79 4.90 22.77
C ARG A 151 -2.44 4.47 22.24
N ASP A 152 -1.71 3.64 22.98
CA ASP A 152 -0.40 3.15 22.56
C ASP A 152 -0.50 2.36 21.23
N VAL A 153 -1.56 1.56 21.06
CA VAL A 153 -1.84 0.87 19.79
C VAL A 153 -2.10 1.88 18.67
N LEU A 154 -2.98 2.84 18.89
CA LEU A 154 -3.31 3.88 17.90
C LEU A 154 -2.09 4.73 17.53
N ASP A 155 -1.25 5.10 18.49
CA ASP A 155 -0.05 5.90 18.26
C ASP A 155 0.97 5.13 17.41
N ASN A 156 1.17 3.83 17.69
CA ASN A 156 2.02 2.98 16.86
C ASN A 156 1.47 2.83 15.43
N ASP A 157 0.16 2.60 15.30
CA ASP A 157 -0.48 2.43 13.99
C ASP A 157 -0.44 3.74 13.17
N ILE A 158 -0.69 4.88 13.81
CA ILE A 158 -0.57 6.21 13.19
C ILE A 158 0.88 6.46 12.73
N SER A 159 1.87 6.22 13.61
CA SER A 159 3.28 6.37 13.25
C SER A 159 3.65 5.49 12.06
N ARG A 160 3.12 4.27 12.00
CA ARG A 160 3.35 3.37 10.87
C ARG A 160 2.75 3.91 9.58
N PHE A 161 1.53 4.46 9.62
CA PHE A 161 0.94 5.10 8.45
C PHE A 161 1.72 6.35 8.01
N GLU A 162 2.26 7.13 8.94
CA GLU A 162 3.09 8.31 8.65
C GLU A 162 4.40 7.92 7.94
N GLU A 163 5.08 6.85 8.37
CA GLU A 163 6.26 6.30 7.68
C GLU A 163 5.93 5.91 6.23
N ILE A 164 4.81 5.20 6.03
CA ILE A 164 4.39 4.78 4.69
C ILE A 164 4.04 5.99 3.82
N LEU A 165 3.38 6.99 4.41
CA LEU A 165 3.05 8.24 3.73
C LEU A 165 4.30 9.02 3.30
N GLU A 166 5.34 9.05 4.13
CA GLU A 166 6.64 9.63 3.79
C GLU A 166 7.27 8.90 2.61
N ASN A 167 7.28 7.56 2.62
CA ASN A 167 7.80 6.77 1.52
C ASN A 167 7.05 7.05 0.20
N ILE A 168 5.71 7.14 0.24
CA ILE A 168 4.88 7.51 -0.91
C ILE A 168 5.19 8.93 -1.40
N ASN A 169 5.39 9.89 -0.49
CA ASN A 169 5.73 11.26 -0.87
C ASN A 169 7.07 11.34 -1.59
N MET A 170 8.05 10.54 -1.19
CA MET A 170 9.35 10.46 -1.85
C MET A 170 9.20 9.90 -3.28
N LEU A 171 8.51 8.77 -3.43
CA LEU A 171 8.19 8.19 -4.74
C LEU A 171 7.41 9.14 -5.66
N LEU A 172 6.57 10.01 -5.12
CA LEU A 172 5.85 11.02 -5.92
C LEU A 172 6.75 12.19 -6.31
N LYS A 173 7.60 12.66 -5.39
CA LYS A 173 8.47 13.83 -5.59
C LYS A 173 9.50 13.60 -6.69
N ASP A 174 10.04 12.39 -6.77
CA ASP A 174 11.06 12.02 -7.75
C ASP A 174 10.47 11.84 -9.17
N HIS A 175 9.14 11.97 -9.32
CA HIS A 175 8.40 11.88 -10.58
C HIS A 175 7.44 13.06 -10.82
N SER A 176 7.58 14.16 -10.07
CA SER A 176 6.82 15.41 -10.18
C SER A 176 7.46 16.42 -11.13
#